data_AF-T1GGJ6-F1
#
_entry.id   AF-T1GGJ6-F1
#
_cell.length_a   1.000
_cell.length_b   1.000
_cell.length_c   1.000
_cell.angle_alpha   90.00
_cell.angle_beta   90.00
_cell.angle_gamma   90.00
#
_symmetry.space_group_name_H-M   'P 1'
#
loop_
_entity.id
_entity.type
_entity.pdbx_description
1 polymer ?
#
loop_
_entity_poly.entity_id
_entity_poly.type
_entity_poly.pdbx_seq_one_letter_code
_entity_poly.pdbx_strand_id
1 'polypeptide(L)'
;MRPLFWTRIIAPKPEASETKDECDETDSVVCSNHHLWQEIDETSLDNMNEFTELFSRQPLEPKQKTDTIKPVKIKNIKILDSKRSQNVGIFARSLHVDIEDIEQAIYNIDTSVVNLDILQHIMVIRGTSDELEAIKKAADGEVPLDAPEQFLLKIDQISFSSERISCIILQHEFDEISNGFCRRLKNLKELSEYMICSENLKMLFSIILTLGNYMNGGNRVRGQADGFGLEILGKLKDVKSKDNKITLLHFIVKTYIHRHRKEGIALHDISLPIPEPSGKLIFS
;
A
#
# COMPACT_ATOMS: atom_id res chain seq x y z
N MET A 1 -33.96 -12.71 -3.46
CA MET A 1 -33.11 -11.69 -2.80
C MET A 1 -32.05 -11.19 -3.78
N ARG A 2 -31.39 -10.07 -3.50
CA ARG A 2 -30.19 -9.66 -4.27
C ARG A 2 -29.03 -10.61 -3.89
N PRO A 3 -28.26 -11.15 -4.84
CA PRO A 3 -27.17 -12.06 -4.52
C PRO A 3 -26.03 -11.29 -3.84
N LEU A 4 -25.38 -11.91 -2.85
CA LEU A 4 -24.10 -11.46 -2.33
C LEU A 4 -22.99 -12.04 -3.21
N PHE A 5 -22.11 -11.19 -3.75
CA PHE A 5 -21.04 -11.62 -4.65
C PHE A 5 -19.77 -11.97 -3.87
N TRP A 6 -19.67 -13.22 -3.43
CA TRP A 6 -18.48 -13.77 -2.78
C TRP A 6 -17.66 -14.70 -3.70
N THR A 7 -16.37 -14.83 -3.42
CA THR A 7 -15.54 -15.89 -4.01
C THR A 7 -15.74 -17.17 -3.20
N ARG A 8 -16.22 -18.23 -3.84
CA ARG A 8 -16.51 -19.50 -3.18
C ARG A 8 -15.22 -20.20 -2.73
N ILE A 9 -15.19 -20.62 -1.46
CA ILE A 9 -14.15 -21.49 -0.89
C ILE A 9 -14.77 -22.87 -0.63
N ILE A 10 -14.05 -23.94 -0.95
CA ILE A 10 -14.46 -25.33 -0.68
C ILE A 10 -13.42 -25.94 0.25
N ALA A 11 -13.78 -26.16 1.51
CA ALA A 11 -12.88 -26.79 2.47
C ALA A 11 -12.70 -28.30 2.14
N PRO A 12 -11.49 -28.86 2.27
CA PRO A 12 -11.25 -30.29 2.13
C PRO A 12 -12.06 -31.08 3.18
N LYS A 13 -12.63 -32.23 2.80
CA LYS A 13 -13.26 -33.13 3.79
C LYS A 13 -12.16 -33.80 4.61
N PRO A 14 -12.34 -33.97 5.94
CA PRO A 14 -11.39 -34.74 6.74
C PRO A 14 -11.36 -36.19 6.23
N GLU A 15 -10.18 -36.65 5.82
CA GLU A 15 -9.96 -38.07 5.55
C GLU A 15 -10.04 -38.84 6.87
N ALA A 16 -10.78 -39.95 6.90
CA ALA A 16 -10.80 -40.84 8.04
C ALA A 16 -9.42 -41.49 8.19
N SER A 17 -8.64 -41.07 9.17
CA SER A 17 -7.33 -41.67 9.47
C SER A 17 -7.50 -42.96 10.26
N GLU A 18 -7.04 -44.07 9.68
CA GLU A 18 -6.68 -45.27 10.42
C GLU A 18 -5.34 -45.02 11.16
N THR A 19 -5.41 -45.15 12.50
CA THR A 19 -4.41 -45.66 13.45
C THR A 19 -3.00 -45.04 13.57
N LYS A 20 -2.75 -44.47 14.77
CA LYS A 20 -1.72 -44.83 15.81
C LYS A 20 -0.23 -44.89 15.39
N ASP A 21 0.80 -44.46 16.14
CA ASP A 21 1.05 -44.24 17.58
C ASP A 21 2.29 -43.33 17.76
N GLU A 22 2.55 -42.97 19.03
CA GLU A 22 3.83 -42.64 19.69
C GLU A 22 4.06 -41.19 20.20
N CYS A 23 4.62 -41.20 21.41
CA CYS A 23 4.65 -40.17 22.44
C CYS A 23 5.76 -39.13 22.23
N ASP A 24 5.53 -37.88 22.64
CA ASP A 24 6.54 -37.15 23.43
C ASP A 24 5.94 -35.96 24.18
N GLU A 25 6.31 -35.82 25.46
CA GLU A 25 6.01 -34.66 26.31
C GLU A 25 6.87 -33.47 25.88
N THR A 26 6.26 -32.42 25.32
CA THR A 26 6.74 -31.03 25.48
C THR A 26 5.56 -30.06 25.37
N ASP A 27 5.48 -29.12 26.32
CA ASP A 27 4.59 -27.96 26.29
C ASP A 27 4.84 -27.13 25.02
N SER A 28 4.08 -27.45 23.98
CA SER A 28 3.92 -26.62 22.79
C SER A 28 2.44 -26.65 22.46
N VAL A 29 1.85 -25.47 22.30
CA VAL A 29 0.46 -25.33 21.83
C VAL A 29 0.42 -25.96 20.44
N VAL A 30 -0.07 -27.20 20.38
CA VAL A 30 -0.34 -27.89 19.13
C VAL A 30 -1.48 -27.13 18.46
N CYS A 31 -1.15 -26.19 17.57
CA CYS A 31 -2.13 -25.71 16.61
C CYS A 31 -2.52 -26.91 15.76
N SER A 32 -3.70 -27.46 16.03
CA SER A 32 -4.37 -28.42 15.18
C SER A 32 -4.32 -27.91 13.74
N ASN A 33 -3.92 -28.76 12.78
CA ASN A 33 -3.90 -28.45 11.34
C ASN A 33 -5.31 -28.27 10.73
N HIS A 34 -6.30 -27.89 11.54
CA HIS A 34 -7.67 -27.68 11.10
C HIS A 34 -7.75 -26.29 10.50
N HIS A 35 -8.22 -26.21 9.25
CA HIS A 35 -8.43 -24.92 8.61
C HIS A 35 -9.65 -24.25 9.23
N LEU A 36 -9.59 -22.93 9.45
CA LEU A 36 -10.67 -22.13 10.06
C LEU A 36 -12.08 -22.47 9.53
N TRP A 37 -12.22 -22.65 8.22
CA TRP A 37 -13.51 -22.96 7.57
C TRP A 37 -14.05 -24.37 7.85
N GLN A 38 -13.27 -25.26 8.47
CA GLN A 38 -13.69 -26.59 8.92
C GLN A 38 -14.24 -26.57 10.37
N GLU A 39 -13.97 -25.51 11.12
CA GLU A 39 -14.38 -25.36 12.53
C GLU A 39 -15.59 -24.42 12.70
N ILE A 40 -15.98 -23.70 11.63
CA ILE A 40 -17.11 -22.77 11.64
C ILE A 40 -18.35 -23.48 11.09
N ASP A 41 -19.36 -23.64 11.94
CA ASP A 41 -20.71 -24.06 11.56
C ASP A 41 -21.63 -22.87 11.27
N GLU A 42 -22.62 -23.09 10.39
CA GLU A 42 -23.65 -22.10 10.11
C GLU A 42 -24.48 -21.84 11.39
N THR A 43 -24.57 -20.56 11.79
CA THR A 43 -25.35 -20.17 12.95
C THR A 43 -26.85 -20.22 12.63
N SER A 44 -27.63 -20.89 13.48
CA SER A 44 -29.10 -20.84 13.40
C SER A 44 -29.59 -19.45 13.82
N LEU A 45 -30.37 -18.81 12.95
CA LEU A 45 -30.89 -17.45 13.17
C LEU A 45 -32.41 -17.47 13.34
N ASP A 46 -32.89 -16.91 14.45
CA ASP A 46 -34.33 -16.88 14.78
C ASP A 46 -35.10 -15.78 14.04
N ASN A 47 -34.39 -14.84 13.38
CA ASN A 47 -34.94 -13.66 12.71
C ASN A 47 -34.96 -13.75 11.17
N MET A 48 -34.98 -14.97 10.60
CA MET A 48 -34.98 -15.16 9.14
C MET A 48 -36.18 -14.53 8.41
N ASN A 49 -37.31 -14.34 9.11
CA ASN A 49 -38.49 -13.69 8.55
C ASN A 49 -38.28 -12.19 8.31
N GLU A 50 -37.70 -11.48 9.30
CA GLU A 50 -37.34 -10.06 9.19
C GLU A 50 -36.30 -9.85 8.08
N PHE A 51 -35.27 -10.71 8.03
CA PHE A 51 -34.27 -10.68 6.97
C PHE A 51 -34.91 -10.85 5.57
N THR A 52 -35.88 -11.74 5.45
CA THR A 52 -36.57 -11.99 4.18
C THR A 52 -37.37 -10.77 3.73
N GLU A 53 -38.06 -10.10 4.64
CA GLU A 53 -38.80 -8.88 4.34
C GLU A 53 -37.87 -7.77 3.84
N LEU A 54 -36.76 -7.52 4.53
CA LEU A 54 -35.83 -6.44 4.23
C LEU A 54 -35.04 -6.64 2.93
N PHE A 55 -34.66 -7.88 2.60
CA PHE A 55 -33.71 -8.16 1.51
C PHE A 55 -34.30 -8.97 0.34
N SER A 56 -35.61 -9.23 0.35
CA SER A 56 -36.31 -9.81 -0.80
C SER A 56 -36.20 -8.91 -2.04
N ARG A 57 -36.30 -9.52 -3.23
CA ARG A 57 -36.43 -8.72 -4.45
C ARG A 57 -37.87 -8.20 -4.45
N GLN A 58 -38.05 -6.88 -4.43
CA GLN A 58 -39.37 -6.32 -4.70
C GLN A 58 -39.83 -6.80 -6.08
N PRO A 59 -41.05 -7.36 -6.20
CA PRO A 59 -41.65 -7.63 -7.49
C PRO A 59 -41.69 -6.31 -8.27
N LEU A 60 -41.03 -6.26 -9.42
CA LEU A 60 -41.24 -5.18 -10.36
C LEU A 60 -42.68 -5.34 -10.86
N GLU A 61 -43.58 -4.44 -10.46
CA GLU A 61 -44.86 -4.36 -11.16
C GLU A 61 -44.56 -4.16 -12.66
N PRO A 62 -45.19 -4.93 -13.55
CA PRO A 62 -45.00 -4.74 -14.98
C PRO A 62 -45.50 -3.33 -15.32
N LYS A 63 -44.56 -2.38 -15.45
CA LYS A 63 -44.86 -1.07 -16.02
C LYS A 63 -45.54 -1.32 -17.35
N GLN A 64 -46.83 -0.99 -17.41
CA GLN A 64 -47.54 -0.90 -18.67
C GLN A 64 -46.68 -0.03 -19.59
N LYS A 65 -46.33 -0.58 -20.76
CA LYS A 65 -45.72 0.20 -21.83
C LYS A 65 -46.79 1.20 -22.28
N THR A 66 -46.86 2.34 -21.62
CA THR A 66 -47.42 3.53 -22.25
C THR A 66 -46.48 3.82 -23.40
N ASP A 67 -47.01 3.78 -24.63
CA ASP A 67 -46.36 4.32 -25.81
C ASP A 67 -46.17 5.84 -25.60
N THR A 68 -45.18 6.21 -24.80
CA THR A 68 -44.60 7.54 -24.85
C THR A 68 -43.96 7.65 -26.21
N ILE A 69 -44.59 8.46 -27.06
CA ILE A 69 -44.01 9.07 -28.26
C ILE A 69 -42.53 9.31 -27.97
N LYS A 70 -41.65 8.55 -28.64
CA LYS A 70 -40.21 8.75 -28.54
C LYS A 70 -39.98 10.22 -28.90
N PRO A 71 -39.54 11.10 -27.98
CA PRO A 71 -39.17 12.44 -28.37
C PRO A 71 -38.13 12.29 -29.47
N VAL A 72 -38.28 13.09 -30.53
CA VAL A 72 -37.33 13.17 -31.64
C VAL A 72 -35.95 13.24 -31.02
N LYS A 73 -35.15 12.18 -31.16
CA LYS A 73 -33.78 12.17 -30.66
C LYS A 73 -33.05 13.27 -31.43
N ILE A 74 -32.89 14.42 -30.79
CA ILE A 74 -31.97 15.45 -31.24
C ILE A 74 -30.63 14.71 -31.42
N LYS A 75 -30.13 14.69 -32.66
CA LYS A 75 -28.88 14.00 -32.97
C LYS A 75 -27.76 14.84 -32.37
N ASN A 76 -27.40 14.61 -31.12
CA ASN A 76 -26.25 15.29 -30.52
C ASN A 76 -24.98 14.91 -31.29
N ILE A 77 -24.06 15.86 -31.44
CA ILE A 77 -22.75 15.62 -32.04
C ILE A 77 -21.93 14.76 -31.07
N LYS A 78 -21.40 13.64 -31.57
CA LYS A 78 -20.48 12.76 -30.84
C LYS A 78 -19.12 12.81 -31.50
N ILE A 79 -18.10 13.12 -30.73
CA ILE A 79 -16.72 13.35 -31.20
C ILE A 79 -15.79 12.33 -30.55
N LEU A 80 -16.00 12.07 -29.27
CA LEU A 80 -15.23 11.08 -28.54
C LEU A 80 -15.56 9.67 -29.02
N ASP A 81 -14.57 8.78 -28.98
CA ASP A 81 -14.83 7.36 -29.23
C ASP A 81 -15.76 6.77 -28.14
N SER A 82 -16.41 5.66 -28.46
CA SER A 82 -17.43 5.09 -27.58
C SER A 82 -16.94 4.78 -26.16
N LYS A 83 -15.69 4.34 -26.00
CA LYS A 83 -15.13 4.00 -24.68
C LYS A 83 -14.80 5.28 -23.91
N ARG A 84 -14.19 6.25 -24.58
CA ARG A 84 -13.87 7.56 -24.00
C ARG A 84 -15.12 8.33 -23.57
N SER A 85 -16.12 8.41 -24.45
CA SER A 85 -17.43 9.01 -24.19
C SER A 85 -18.12 8.36 -22.98
N GLN A 86 -18.07 7.02 -22.89
CA GLN A 86 -18.63 6.29 -21.75
C GLN A 86 -17.90 6.61 -20.45
N ASN A 87 -16.56 6.61 -20.44
CA ASN A 87 -15.77 6.89 -19.23
C ASN A 87 -16.03 8.30 -18.70
N VAL A 88 -15.94 9.32 -19.57
CA VAL A 88 -16.21 10.72 -19.20
C VAL A 88 -17.67 10.88 -18.75
N GLY A 89 -18.62 10.27 -19.48
CA GLY A 89 -20.04 10.36 -19.14
C GLY A 89 -20.42 9.64 -17.85
N ILE A 90 -19.72 8.56 -17.47
CA ILE A 90 -19.90 7.92 -16.15
C ILE A 90 -19.40 8.87 -15.06
N PHE A 91 -18.20 9.41 -15.21
CA PHE A 91 -17.62 10.32 -14.23
C PHE A 91 -18.48 11.57 -14.02
N ALA A 92 -18.85 12.26 -15.11
CA ALA A 92 -19.68 13.46 -15.06
C ALA A 92 -21.01 13.22 -14.33
N ARG A 93 -21.65 12.06 -14.55
CA ARG A 93 -22.89 11.69 -13.86
C ARG A 93 -22.70 11.32 -12.39
N SER A 94 -21.54 10.77 -12.02
CA SER A 94 -21.22 10.39 -10.64
C SER A 94 -20.85 11.57 -9.76
N LEU A 95 -20.49 12.71 -10.35
CA LEU A 95 -20.01 13.88 -9.62
C LEU A 95 -21.07 14.49 -8.71
N HIS A 96 -22.34 14.48 -9.14
CA HIS A 96 -23.46 15.12 -8.45
C HIS A 96 -23.21 16.58 -8.02
N VAL A 97 -22.31 17.28 -8.73
CA VAL A 97 -21.94 18.68 -8.53
C VAL A 97 -22.06 19.40 -9.87
N ASP A 98 -22.66 20.59 -9.86
CA ASP A 98 -22.82 21.40 -11.06
C ASP A 98 -21.46 21.98 -11.49
N ILE A 99 -21.28 22.19 -12.80
CA ILE A 99 -19.99 22.69 -13.31
C ILE A 99 -19.65 24.04 -12.70
N GLU A 100 -20.64 24.89 -12.52
CA GLU A 100 -20.49 26.23 -11.99
C GLU A 100 -19.93 26.18 -10.55
N ASP A 101 -20.33 25.17 -9.76
CA ASP A 101 -19.77 24.91 -8.43
C ASP A 101 -18.34 24.37 -8.50
N ILE A 102 -18.02 23.50 -9.48
CA ILE A 102 -16.63 23.04 -9.70
C ILE A 102 -15.72 24.21 -10.06
N GLU A 103 -16.19 25.10 -10.94
CA GLU A 103 -15.45 26.29 -11.35
C GLU A 103 -15.16 27.19 -10.15
N GLN A 104 -16.18 27.48 -9.33
CA GLN A 104 -15.99 28.26 -8.11
C GLN A 104 -15.07 27.55 -7.12
N ALA A 105 -15.17 26.23 -6.96
CA ALA A 105 -14.28 25.47 -6.09
C ALA A 105 -12.82 25.55 -6.55
N ILE A 106 -12.57 25.47 -7.87
CA ILE A 106 -11.22 25.62 -8.44
C ILE A 106 -10.69 27.05 -8.26
N TYR A 107 -11.53 28.08 -8.45
CA TYR A 107 -11.10 29.47 -8.25
C TYR A 107 -10.83 29.82 -6.79
N ASN A 108 -11.60 29.25 -5.86
CA ASN A 108 -11.51 29.56 -4.43
C ASN A 108 -10.69 28.54 -3.63
N ILE A 109 -10.17 27.50 -4.27
CA ILE A 109 -9.43 26.39 -3.63
C ILE A 109 -10.31 25.71 -2.56
N ASP A 110 -11.60 25.55 -2.85
CA ASP A 110 -12.56 24.94 -1.92
C ASP A 110 -12.61 23.42 -2.11
N THR A 111 -11.82 22.71 -1.29
CA THR A 111 -11.77 21.25 -1.30
C THR A 111 -12.93 20.58 -0.55
N SER A 112 -13.87 21.36 0.02
CA SER A 112 -15.07 20.81 0.67
C SER A 112 -16.20 20.51 -0.33
N VAL A 113 -16.25 21.27 -1.42
CA VAL A 113 -17.18 21.05 -2.54
C VAL A 113 -16.61 20.02 -3.52
N VAL A 114 -15.33 20.18 -3.89
CA VAL A 114 -14.63 19.27 -4.81
C VAL A 114 -13.38 18.73 -4.13
N ASN A 115 -13.46 17.50 -3.63
CA ASN A 115 -12.34 16.88 -2.93
C ASN A 115 -11.17 16.51 -3.88
N LEU A 116 -10.03 16.14 -3.29
CA LEU A 116 -8.83 15.79 -4.05
C LEU A 116 -9.04 14.62 -5.02
N ASP A 117 -9.77 13.59 -4.62
CA ASP A 117 -10.02 12.42 -5.49
C ASP A 117 -10.74 12.83 -6.77
N ILE A 118 -11.73 13.74 -6.63
CA ILE A 118 -12.45 14.31 -7.77
C ILE A 118 -11.51 15.14 -8.64
N LEU A 119 -10.72 16.04 -8.03
CA LEU A 119 -9.75 16.88 -8.75
C LEU A 119 -8.72 16.04 -9.53
N GLN A 120 -8.17 15.01 -8.90
CA GLN A 120 -7.27 14.05 -9.54
C GLN A 120 -7.98 13.31 -10.70
N HIS A 121 -9.24 12.90 -10.51
CA HIS A 121 -9.98 12.21 -11.56
C HIS A 121 -10.32 13.16 -12.73
N ILE A 122 -10.67 14.42 -12.48
CA ILE A 122 -10.81 15.47 -13.51
C ILE A 122 -9.52 15.57 -14.32
N MET A 123 -8.35 15.58 -13.66
CA MET A 123 -7.06 15.57 -14.35
C MET A 123 -6.87 14.32 -15.21
N VAL A 124 -7.27 13.14 -14.75
CA VAL A 124 -7.15 11.90 -15.54
C VAL A 124 -8.07 11.91 -16.76
N ILE A 125 -9.30 12.41 -16.61
CA ILE A 125 -10.31 12.36 -17.69
C ILE A 125 -10.31 13.59 -18.60
N ARG A 126 -9.56 14.66 -18.27
CA ARG A 126 -9.48 15.90 -19.05
C ARG A 126 -9.32 15.66 -20.54
N GLY A 127 -9.88 16.55 -21.35
CA GLY A 127 -9.76 16.46 -22.81
C GLY A 127 -8.31 16.60 -23.24
N THR A 128 -7.89 15.82 -24.23
CA THR A 128 -6.60 16.07 -24.92
C THR A 128 -6.71 17.31 -25.80
N SER A 129 -5.57 17.87 -26.21
CA SER A 129 -5.55 19.02 -27.12
C SER A 129 -6.37 18.76 -28.40
N ASP A 130 -6.19 17.58 -29.01
CA ASP A 130 -6.89 17.18 -30.23
C ASP A 130 -8.40 16.99 -30.00
N GLU A 131 -8.79 16.36 -28.87
CA GLU A 131 -10.20 16.20 -28.48
C GLU A 131 -10.85 17.58 -28.30
N LEU A 132 -10.20 18.50 -27.60
CA LEU A 132 -10.72 19.83 -27.29
C LEU A 132 -10.81 20.71 -28.53
N GLU A 133 -9.84 20.64 -29.46
CA GLU A 133 -9.91 21.37 -30.73
C GLU A 133 -11.11 20.89 -31.56
N ALA A 134 -11.32 19.59 -31.67
CA ALA A 134 -12.46 19.01 -32.37
C ALA A 134 -13.79 19.39 -31.70
N ILE A 135 -13.85 19.35 -30.37
CA ILE A 135 -15.03 19.73 -29.59
C ILE A 135 -15.37 21.22 -29.78
N LYS A 136 -14.38 22.12 -29.70
CA LYS A 136 -14.56 23.56 -29.92
C LYS A 136 -15.09 23.86 -31.32
N LYS A 137 -14.51 23.24 -32.35
CA LYS A 137 -14.96 23.41 -33.74
C LYS A 137 -16.40 22.97 -33.96
N ALA A 138 -16.83 21.90 -33.28
CA ALA A 138 -18.20 21.41 -33.36
C ALA A 138 -19.19 22.22 -32.51
N ALA A 139 -18.72 22.86 -31.43
CA ALA A 139 -19.54 23.69 -30.56
C ALA A 139 -20.09 24.95 -31.26
N ASP A 140 -19.41 25.42 -32.32
CA ASP A 140 -19.84 26.56 -33.14
C ASP A 140 -21.01 26.23 -34.09
N GLY A 141 -21.46 24.97 -34.15
CA GLY A 141 -22.56 24.53 -34.99
C GLY A 141 -23.96 24.68 -34.38
N GLU A 142 -25.00 24.49 -35.18
CA GLU A 142 -26.41 24.56 -34.73
C GLU A 142 -26.85 23.33 -33.89
N VAL A 143 -26.08 22.25 -33.93
CA VAL A 143 -26.42 20.98 -33.27
C VAL A 143 -25.65 20.87 -31.95
N PRO A 144 -26.33 20.60 -30.82
CA PRO A 144 -25.67 20.51 -29.53
C PRO A 144 -24.72 19.32 -29.45
N LEU A 145 -23.60 19.51 -28.74
CA LEU A 145 -22.68 18.44 -28.35
C LEU A 145 -23.36 17.42 -27.44
N ASP A 146 -22.88 16.17 -27.42
CA ASP A 146 -23.31 15.20 -26.42
C ASP A 146 -22.75 15.54 -25.02
N ALA A 147 -23.36 14.99 -23.97
CA ALA A 147 -23.07 15.41 -22.59
C ALA A 147 -21.58 15.26 -22.18
N PRO A 148 -20.85 14.19 -22.56
CA PRO A 148 -19.42 14.06 -22.25
C PRO A 148 -18.55 15.18 -22.87
N GLU A 149 -18.81 15.53 -24.13
CA GLU A 149 -18.13 16.60 -24.85
C GLU A 149 -18.42 17.97 -24.21
N GLN A 150 -19.66 18.22 -23.80
CA GLN A 150 -20.03 19.44 -23.07
C GLN A 150 -19.28 19.54 -21.73
N PHE A 151 -19.16 18.43 -21.00
CA PHE A 151 -18.42 18.39 -19.74
C PHE A 151 -16.95 18.76 -19.94
N LEU A 152 -16.27 18.13 -20.92
CA LEU A 152 -14.86 18.44 -21.21
C LEU A 152 -14.66 19.88 -21.64
N LEU A 153 -15.55 20.40 -22.50
CA LEU A 153 -15.48 21.79 -22.97
C LEU A 153 -15.63 22.78 -21.80
N LYS A 154 -16.60 22.53 -20.90
CA LYS A 154 -16.83 23.37 -19.73
C LYS A 154 -15.64 23.39 -18.77
N ILE A 155 -14.99 22.25 -18.53
CA ILE A 155 -13.76 22.19 -17.72
C ILE A 155 -12.59 22.93 -18.39
N ASP A 156 -12.47 22.85 -19.71
CA ASP A 156 -11.43 23.57 -20.47
C ASP A 156 -11.65 25.09 -20.51
N GLN A 157 -12.90 25.55 -20.43
CA GLN A 157 -13.23 26.97 -20.37
C GLN A 157 -12.80 27.64 -19.05
N ILE A 158 -12.63 26.87 -17.98
CA ILE A 158 -12.06 27.36 -16.72
C ILE A 158 -10.60 27.76 -16.98
N SER A 159 -10.29 29.04 -16.78
CA SER A 159 -8.98 29.59 -17.13
C SER A 159 -7.83 28.89 -16.38
N PHE A 160 -6.92 28.26 -17.12
CA PHE A 160 -5.80 27.49 -16.56
C PHE A 160 -6.27 26.35 -15.64
N SER A 161 -7.36 25.66 -15.99
CA SER A 161 -7.96 24.63 -15.15
C SER A 161 -6.98 23.54 -14.74
N SER A 162 -6.19 23.03 -15.69
CA SER A 162 -5.20 21.97 -15.43
C SER A 162 -4.12 22.42 -14.45
N GLU A 163 -3.59 23.62 -14.62
CA GLU A 163 -2.56 24.20 -13.75
C GLU A 163 -3.11 24.51 -12.36
N ARG A 164 -4.32 25.08 -12.28
CA ARG A 164 -4.97 25.37 -10.99
C ARG A 164 -5.23 24.10 -10.20
N ILE A 165 -5.82 23.08 -10.83
CA ILE A 165 -6.07 21.79 -10.19
C ILE A 165 -4.75 21.16 -9.73
N SER A 166 -3.70 21.22 -10.56
CA SER A 166 -2.37 20.72 -10.19
C SER A 166 -1.80 21.44 -8.96
N CYS A 167 -1.96 22.77 -8.88
CA CYS A 167 -1.54 23.57 -7.73
C CYS A 167 -2.32 23.21 -6.46
N ILE A 168 -3.64 22.98 -6.55
CA ILE A 168 -4.47 22.60 -5.41
C ILE A 168 -4.05 21.23 -4.86
N ILE A 169 -3.87 20.24 -5.76
CA ILE A 169 -3.40 18.90 -5.39
C ILE A 169 -2.02 19.00 -4.71
N LEU A 170 -1.09 19.73 -5.34
CA LEU A 170 0.25 19.93 -4.77
C LEU A 170 0.19 20.59 -3.41
N GLN A 171 -0.60 21.66 -3.23
CA GLN A 171 -0.72 22.37 -1.96
C GLN A 171 -1.17 21.44 -0.83
N HIS A 172 -2.11 20.55 -1.10
CA HIS A 172 -2.63 19.61 -0.10
C HIS A 172 -1.65 18.46 0.19
N GLU A 173 -0.91 17.98 -0.82
CA GLU A 173 0.05 16.89 -0.67
C GLU A 173 1.44 17.34 -0.18
N PHE A 174 1.74 18.65 -0.26
CA PHE A 174 3.08 19.19 -0.06
C PHE A 174 3.67 18.82 1.30
N ASP A 175 2.91 19.01 2.38
CA ASP A 175 3.42 18.78 3.73
C ASP A 175 3.70 17.29 3.97
N GLU A 176 2.83 16.40 3.52
CA GLU A 176 3.04 14.95 3.63
C GLU A 176 4.27 14.50 2.83
N ILE A 177 4.41 14.97 1.59
CA ILE A 177 5.56 14.68 0.73
C ILE A 177 6.84 15.21 1.38
N SER A 178 6.85 16.48 1.78
CA SER A 178 7.98 17.16 2.40
C SER A 178 8.41 16.47 3.70
N ASN A 179 7.47 16.21 4.61
CA ASN A 179 7.74 15.50 5.86
C ASN A 179 8.24 14.07 5.58
N GLY A 180 7.70 13.40 4.57
CA GLY A 180 8.19 12.09 4.11
C GLY A 180 9.64 12.13 3.63
N PHE A 181 10.05 13.18 2.91
CA PHE A 181 11.45 13.38 2.52
C PHE A 181 12.33 13.73 3.72
N CYS A 182 11.93 14.67 4.56
CA CYS A 182 12.68 15.08 5.75
C CYS A 182 12.93 13.91 6.71
N ARG A 183 11.91 13.08 6.97
CA ARG A 183 12.05 11.87 7.81
C ARG A 183 13.07 10.89 7.24
N ARG A 184 13.03 10.63 5.92
CA ARG A 184 13.99 9.73 5.26
C ARG A 184 15.43 10.26 5.32
N LEU A 185 15.61 11.56 5.08
CA LEU A 185 16.93 12.20 5.15
C LEU A 185 17.48 12.21 6.57
N LYS A 186 16.63 12.50 7.57
CA LYS A 186 16.99 12.44 8.99
C LYS A 186 17.45 11.03 9.37
N ASN A 187 16.67 10.01 9.03
CA ASN A 187 17.04 8.62 9.32
C ASN A 187 18.36 8.22 8.65
N LEU A 188 18.58 8.62 7.40
CA LEU A 188 19.83 8.33 6.69
C LEU A 188 21.02 9.01 7.38
N LYS A 189 20.86 10.28 7.78
CA LYS A 189 21.88 11.02 8.51
C LYS A 189 22.20 10.36 9.85
N GLU A 190 21.19 10.09 10.66
CA GLU A 190 21.35 9.46 11.98
C GLU A 190 21.97 8.08 11.89
N LEU A 191 21.56 7.27 10.90
CA LEU A 191 22.17 5.97 10.64
C LEU A 191 23.64 6.10 10.23
N SER A 192 23.97 7.03 9.34
CA SER A 192 25.34 7.29 8.91
C SER A 192 26.21 7.71 10.10
N GLU A 193 25.70 8.62 10.93
CA GLU A 193 26.38 9.06 12.15
C GLU A 193 26.56 7.90 13.12
N TYR A 194 25.53 7.08 13.34
CA TYR A 194 25.62 5.90 14.21
C TYR A 194 26.68 4.91 13.71
N MET A 195 26.72 4.62 12.39
CA MET A 195 27.70 3.69 11.84
C MET A 195 29.14 4.18 12.01
N ILE A 196 29.38 5.48 11.94
CA ILE A 196 30.72 6.09 12.06
C ILE A 196 31.12 6.26 13.53
N CYS A 197 30.19 6.62 14.40
CA CYS A 197 30.49 7.05 15.77
C CYS A 197 30.24 5.98 16.83
N SER A 198 29.46 4.93 16.55
CA SER A 198 29.13 3.90 17.56
C SER A 198 30.35 3.05 17.93
N GLU A 199 30.86 3.23 19.14
CA GLU A 199 31.95 2.43 19.69
C GLU A 199 31.56 0.95 19.85
N ASN A 200 30.30 0.68 20.17
CA ASN A 200 29.75 -0.68 20.24
C ASN A 200 29.81 -1.38 18.88
N LEU A 201 29.44 -0.68 17.80
CA LEU A 201 29.51 -1.22 16.46
C LEU A 201 30.96 -1.43 16.00
N LYS A 202 31.84 -0.46 16.26
CA LYS A 202 33.29 -0.60 15.99
C LYS A 202 33.88 -1.80 16.72
N MET A 203 33.50 -2.02 17.98
CA MET A 203 33.93 -3.17 18.76
C MET A 203 33.47 -4.48 18.12
N LEU A 204 32.20 -4.57 17.71
CA LEU A 204 31.68 -5.74 17.03
C LEU A 204 32.45 -6.02 15.72
N PHE A 205 32.67 -5.00 14.90
CA PHE A 205 33.46 -5.13 13.67
C PHE A 205 34.91 -5.51 13.94
N SER A 206 35.52 -5.00 15.00
CA SER A 206 36.87 -5.39 15.43
C SER A 206 36.95 -6.88 15.79
N ILE A 207 35.95 -7.41 16.52
CA ILE A 207 35.87 -8.84 16.84
C ILE A 207 35.75 -9.66 15.56
N ILE A 208 34.86 -9.28 14.64
CA ILE A 208 34.65 -9.98 13.37
C ILE A 208 35.93 -9.96 12.52
N LEU A 209 36.59 -8.80 12.41
CA LEU A 209 37.83 -8.64 11.67
C LEU A 209 38.94 -9.54 12.24
N THR A 210 39.09 -9.53 13.57
CA THR A 210 40.09 -10.34 14.28
C THR A 210 39.89 -11.83 14.02
N LEU A 211 38.66 -12.32 14.18
CA LEU A 211 38.34 -13.73 13.95
C LEU A 211 38.47 -14.11 12.48
N GLY A 212 38.00 -13.26 11.56
CA GLY A 212 38.13 -13.47 10.12
C GLY A 212 39.59 -13.56 9.68
N ASN A 213 40.45 -12.65 10.15
CA ASN A 213 41.88 -12.66 9.86
C ASN A 213 42.58 -13.90 10.42
N TYR A 214 42.21 -14.35 11.63
CA TYR A 214 42.74 -15.58 12.22
C TYR A 214 42.33 -16.81 11.40
N MET A 215 41.05 -16.92 11.04
CA MET A 215 40.52 -18.04 10.27
C MET A 215 41.08 -18.09 8.84
N ASN A 216 41.37 -16.93 8.24
CA ASN A 216 41.96 -16.82 6.90
C ASN A 216 43.49 -16.76 6.93
N GLY A 217 44.14 -17.13 8.05
CA GLY A 217 45.59 -17.16 8.16
C GLY A 217 46.24 -18.00 7.05
N GLY A 218 47.28 -17.44 6.41
CA GLY A 218 47.96 -18.07 5.27
C GLY A 218 47.28 -17.87 3.90
N ASN A 219 46.06 -17.34 3.85
CA ASN A 219 45.40 -16.96 2.60
C ASN A 219 45.79 -15.54 2.19
N ARG A 220 46.61 -15.40 1.13
CA ARG A 220 47.10 -14.10 0.64
C ARG A 220 46.00 -13.16 0.11
N VAL A 221 44.83 -13.68 -0.23
CA VAL A 221 43.72 -12.91 -0.80
C VAL A 221 42.68 -12.54 0.27
N ARG A 222 42.55 -13.34 1.33
CA ARG A 222 41.45 -13.22 2.32
C ARG A 222 41.90 -12.97 3.76
N GLY A 223 43.17 -13.18 4.07
CA GLY A 223 43.75 -12.88 5.38
C GLY A 223 44.48 -11.54 5.39
N GLN A 224 44.85 -11.07 6.59
CA GLN A 224 45.52 -9.77 6.79
C GLN A 224 44.73 -8.60 6.18
N ALA A 225 43.41 -8.65 6.26
CA ALA A 225 42.54 -7.60 5.79
C ALA A 225 42.45 -6.45 6.82
N ASP A 226 42.36 -5.22 6.34
CA ASP A 226 42.11 -4.03 7.16
C ASP A 226 40.60 -3.78 7.39
N GLY A 227 39.75 -4.47 6.64
CA GLY A 227 38.29 -4.35 6.71
C GLY A 227 37.60 -5.44 5.91
N PHE A 228 36.28 -5.43 5.92
CA PHE A 228 35.45 -6.38 5.19
C PHE A 228 34.17 -5.72 4.69
N GLY A 229 33.59 -6.23 3.62
CA GLY A 229 32.27 -5.82 3.15
C GLY A 229 31.15 -6.32 4.08
N LEU A 230 30.12 -5.50 4.28
CA LEU A 230 29.03 -5.78 5.23
C LEU A 230 28.16 -6.99 4.84
N GLU A 231 28.24 -7.45 3.58
CA GLU A 231 27.58 -8.66 3.09
C GLU A 231 28.01 -9.94 3.84
N ILE A 232 29.17 -9.92 4.52
CA ILE A 232 29.61 -11.06 5.33
C ILE A 232 28.75 -11.25 6.58
N LEU A 233 28.12 -10.18 7.10
CA LEU A 233 27.36 -10.23 8.35
C LEU A 233 26.24 -11.28 8.30
N GLY A 234 25.55 -11.39 7.16
CA GLY A 234 24.50 -12.39 6.95
C GLY A 234 25.00 -13.84 6.91
N LYS A 235 26.30 -14.05 6.63
CA LYS A 235 26.93 -15.37 6.49
C LYS A 235 27.55 -15.89 7.79
N LEU A 236 27.68 -15.04 8.82
CA LEU A 236 28.27 -15.42 10.11
C LEU A 236 27.48 -16.54 10.81
N LYS A 237 26.17 -16.65 10.53
CA LYS A 237 25.32 -17.72 11.06
C LYS A 237 25.56 -19.07 10.37
N ASP A 238 26.12 -19.08 9.16
CA ASP A 238 26.27 -20.28 8.35
C ASP A 238 27.57 -21.03 8.67
N VAL A 239 28.55 -20.33 9.23
CA VAL A 239 29.81 -20.94 9.67
C VAL A 239 29.60 -21.62 11.01
N LYS A 240 29.75 -22.94 11.06
CA LYS A 240 29.52 -23.76 12.25
C LYS A 240 30.82 -24.21 12.91
N SER A 241 30.75 -24.51 14.21
CA SER A 241 31.81 -25.20 14.95
C SER A 241 32.04 -26.61 14.41
N LYS A 242 33.17 -27.21 14.80
CA LYS A 242 33.54 -28.59 14.42
C LYS A 242 32.45 -29.63 14.72
N ASP A 243 31.71 -29.45 15.81
CA ASP A 243 30.61 -30.32 16.25
C ASP A 243 29.23 -29.86 15.77
N ASN A 244 29.17 -28.82 14.93
CA ASN A 244 27.95 -28.21 14.40
C ASN A 244 26.95 -27.67 15.44
N LYS A 245 27.34 -27.52 16.71
CA LYS A 245 26.45 -27.08 17.80
C LYS A 245 26.33 -25.57 17.93
N ILE A 246 27.39 -24.83 17.61
CA ILE A 246 27.41 -23.36 17.69
C ILE A 246 27.83 -22.77 16.34
N THR A 247 27.36 -21.56 16.06
CA THR A 247 27.77 -20.81 14.86
C THR A 247 28.82 -19.76 15.21
N LEU A 248 29.53 -19.24 14.21
CA LEU A 248 30.46 -18.14 14.39
C LEU A 248 29.76 -16.90 14.95
N LEU A 249 28.51 -16.63 14.52
CA LEU A 249 27.68 -15.57 15.10
C LEU A 249 27.46 -15.74 16.61
N HIS A 250 27.13 -16.95 17.08
CA HIS A 250 27.00 -17.22 18.52
C HIS A 250 28.30 -16.93 19.27
N PHE A 251 29.44 -17.34 18.71
CA PHE A 251 30.74 -17.10 19.30
C PHE A 251 31.10 -15.60 19.36
N ILE A 252 30.79 -14.85 18.30
CA ILE A 252 30.98 -13.38 18.25
C ILE A 252 30.14 -12.69 19.33
N VAL A 253 28.85 -13.01 19.43
CA VAL A 253 27.95 -12.43 20.45
C VAL A 253 28.46 -12.73 21.85
N LYS A 254 28.87 -13.99 22.13
CA LYS A 254 29.46 -14.37 23.42
C LYS A 254 30.74 -13.57 23.72
N THR A 255 31.59 -13.38 22.72
CA THR A 255 32.85 -12.63 22.84
C THR A 255 32.59 -11.15 23.10
N TYR A 256 31.63 -10.56 22.39
CA TYR A 256 31.19 -9.18 22.58
C TYR A 256 30.68 -8.94 24.01
N ILE A 257 29.76 -9.78 24.48
CA ILE A 257 29.24 -9.73 25.86
C ILE A 257 30.37 -9.87 26.87
N HIS A 258 31.24 -10.87 26.69
CA HIS A 258 32.36 -11.11 27.60
C HIS A 258 33.29 -9.90 27.72
N ARG A 259 33.50 -9.17 26.62
CA ARG A 259 34.33 -7.97 26.62
C ARG A 259 33.72 -6.82 27.43
N HIS A 260 32.43 -6.53 27.22
CA HIS A 260 31.73 -5.53 28.04
C HIS A 260 31.68 -5.90 29.52
N ARG A 261 31.51 -7.19 29.84
CA ARG A 261 31.54 -7.65 31.24
C ARG A 261 32.91 -7.47 31.89
N LYS A 262 34.02 -7.58 31.13
CA LYS A 262 35.36 -7.25 31.63
C LYS A 262 35.54 -5.76 31.93
N GLU A 263 34.79 -4.91 31.26
CA GLU A 263 34.75 -3.46 31.51
C GLU A 263 33.80 -3.10 32.67
N GLY A 264 33.20 -4.10 33.33
CA GLY A 264 32.33 -3.93 34.50
C GLY A 264 30.86 -3.71 34.17
N ILE A 265 30.46 -3.82 32.90
CA ILE A 265 29.07 -3.60 32.46
C ILE A 265 28.25 -4.87 32.77
N ALA A 266 27.11 -4.71 33.45
CA ALA A 266 26.21 -5.82 33.72
C ALA A 266 25.51 -6.29 32.45
N LEU A 267 25.14 -7.58 32.37
CA LEU A 267 24.59 -8.17 31.15
C LEU A 267 23.36 -7.42 30.60
N HIS A 268 22.51 -6.91 31.48
CA HIS A 268 21.29 -6.19 31.11
C HIS A 268 21.55 -4.75 30.62
N ASP A 269 22.72 -4.20 30.93
CA ASP A 269 23.14 -2.84 30.54
C ASP A 269 23.97 -2.84 29.24
N ILE A 270 24.25 -4.01 28.66
CA ILE A 270 24.99 -4.10 27.41
C ILE A 270 24.08 -3.66 26.27
N SER A 271 24.37 -2.46 25.74
CA SER A 271 23.72 -1.96 24.53
C SER A 271 24.04 -2.86 23.36
N LEU A 272 23.01 -3.25 22.60
CA LEU A 272 23.22 -3.98 21.36
C LEU A 272 23.80 -3.04 20.29
N PRO A 273 24.77 -3.50 19.48
CA PRO A 273 25.38 -2.71 18.41
C PRO A 273 24.47 -2.67 17.17
N ILE A 274 23.18 -2.41 17.35
CA ILE A 274 22.18 -2.42 16.29
C ILE A 274 21.62 -1.00 16.17
N PRO A 275 21.66 -0.37 14.98
CA PRO A 275 20.92 0.87 14.79
C PRO A 275 19.43 0.58 14.98
N GLU A 276 18.78 1.33 15.87
CA GLU A 276 17.33 1.23 16.07
C GLU A 276 16.62 1.30 14.70
N PRO A 277 15.81 0.29 14.33
CA PRO A 277 15.12 0.29 13.06
C PRO A 277 13.99 1.33 13.11
N SER A 278 14.31 2.57 12.76
CA SER A 278 13.36 3.66 12.46
C SER A 278 12.34 3.97 13.58
N GLY A 279 12.66 4.95 14.45
CA GLY A 279 11.64 5.90 14.88
C GLY A 279 10.89 5.65 16.20
N LYS A 280 11.54 5.20 17.28
CA LYS A 280 11.11 5.68 18.62
C LYS A 280 11.56 7.14 18.80
N LEU A 281 10.94 8.05 18.03
CA LEU A 281 10.75 9.41 18.48
C LEU A 281 9.65 9.35 19.56
N ILE A 282 10.03 8.93 20.76
CA ILE A 282 9.25 9.32 21.93
C ILE A 282 9.50 10.82 22.04
N PHE A 283 8.50 11.61 21.65
CA PHE A 283 8.45 13.03 21.97
C PHE A 283 8.63 13.16 23.49
N SER A 284 9.75 13.72 23.91
CA SER A 284 9.98 14.25 25.25
C SER A 284 9.80 15.76 25.23
#